data_AF-A0A0T9UQH2-F1
#
_entry.id   AF-A0A0T9UQH2-F1
#
_cell.length_a   1.000
_cell.length_b   1.000
_cell.length_c   1.000
_cell.angle_alpha   90.00
_cell.angle_beta   90.00
_cell.angle_gamma   90.00
#
_symmetry.space_group_name_H-M   'P 1'
#
loop_
_entity.id
_entity.type
_entity.pdbx_description
1 polymer ?
#
loop_
_entity_poly.entity_id
_entity_poly.type
_entity_poly.pdbx_seq_one_letter_code
_entity_poly.pdbx_strand_id
1 'polypeptide(L)' 'MFKKNDEAIDLEAKRLLDDGIFTDFEKAYLEAEKTIIYIREKAKERQEKSKFRLKIKSIKKQLSSDHESVNIPYRNKNKY' A
#
# COMPACT_ATOMS: atom_id res chain seq x y z
N MET A 1 -13.28 -16.78 24.05
CA MET A 1 -12.17 -17.28 23.19
C MET A 1 -12.31 -16.64 21.82
N PHE A 2 -11.35 -15.79 21.44
CA PHE A 2 -11.35 -15.06 20.17
C PHE A 2 -11.31 -16.06 19.01
N LYS A 3 -12.40 -16.12 18.23
CA LYS A 3 -12.66 -17.17 17.22
C LYS A 3 -11.94 -16.96 15.88
N LYS A 4 -11.00 -16.01 15.80
CA LYS A 4 -10.15 -15.79 14.63
C LYS A 4 -8.71 -15.76 15.16
N ASN A 5 -7.96 -16.82 14.90
CA ASN A 5 -6.52 -16.90 15.17
C ASN A 5 -5.80 -15.95 14.21
N ASP A 6 -5.91 -14.65 14.45
CA ASP A 6 -5.17 -13.65 13.71
C ASP A 6 -3.83 -13.47 14.43
N GLU A 7 -2.83 -14.23 14.00
CA GLU A 7 -1.50 -14.27 14.61
C GLU A 7 -0.88 -12.87 14.77
N ALA A 8 -1.23 -11.93 13.88
CA ALA A 8 -0.77 -10.55 13.96
C ALA A 8 -1.37 -9.79 15.15
N ILE A 9 -2.65 -10.04 15.47
CA ILE A 9 -3.33 -9.44 16.62
C ILE A 9 -2.81 -10.08 17.91
N ASP A 10 -2.63 -11.40 17.93
CA ASP A 10 -2.07 -12.12 19.07
C ASP A 10 -0.65 -11.63 19.43
N LEU A 11 0.20 -11.44 18.40
CA LEU A 11 1.56 -10.94 18.57
C LEU A 11 1.58 -9.50 19.11
N GLU A 12 0.75 -8.62 18.55
CA GLU A 12 0.68 -7.22 18.98
C GLU A 12 0.08 -7.11 20.40
N ALA A 13 -0.95 -7.90 20.72
CA ALA A 13 -1.53 -7.95 22.05
C ALA A 13 -0.51 -8.43 23.09
N LYS A 14 0.29 -9.45 22.75
CA LYS A 14 1.39 -9.91 23.61
C LYS A 14 2.44 -8.81 23.81
N ARG A 15 2.84 -8.10 22.76
CA ARG A 15 3.77 -6.97 22.86
C ARG A 15 3.23 -5.87 23.78
N LEU A 16 1.94 -5.53 23.65
CA LEU A 16 1.30 -4.51 24.50
C LEU A 16 1.26 -4.90 25.99
N LEU A 17 1.18 -6.20 26.30
CA LEU A 17 1.27 -6.72 27.66
C LEU A 17 2.72 -6.77 28.16
N ASP A 18 3.65 -7.20 27.31
CA ASP A 18 5.08 -7.26 27.62
C ASP A 18 5.65 -5.85 27.88
N ASP A 19 5.18 -4.83 27.14
CA ASP A 19 5.52 -3.42 27.34
C ASP A 19 4.85 -2.81 28.60
N GLY A 20 3.97 -3.56 29.28
CA GLY A 20 3.24 -3.12 30.48
C GLY A 20 2.21 -2.02 30.22
N ILE A 21 1.83 -1.78 28.96
CA ILE A 21 0.86 -0.74 28.57
C ILE A 21 -0.55 -1.12 29.05
N PHE A 22 -0.87 -2.41 28.98
CA PHE A 22 -2.10 -2.96 29.52
C PHE A 22 -1.81 -4.08 30.52
N THR A 23 -2.64 -4.16 31.56
CA THR A 23 -2.59 -5.26 32.54
C THR A 23 -3.62 -6.35 32.23
N ASP A 24 -4.72 -6.00 31.56
CA ASP A 24 -5.77 -6.92 31.15
C ASP A 24 -5.53 -7.41 29.71
N PHE A 25 -5.49 -8.72 29.53
CA PHE A 25 -5.34 -9.35 28.21
C PHE A 25 -6.45 -8.93 27.22
N GLU A 26 -7.69 -8.86 27.67
CA GLU A 26 -8.83 -8.51 26.80
C GLU A 26 -8.72 -7.07 26.27
N LYS A 27 -8.25 -6.14 27.10
CA LYS A 27 -8.03 -4.74 26.70
C LYS A 27 -6.87 -4.64 25.70
N ALA A 28 -5.76 -5.34 25.96
CA ALA A 28 -4.63 -5.41 25.04
C ALA A 28 -5.06 -5.98 23.68
N TYR A 29 -5.86 -7.04 23.68
CA TYR A 29 -6.35 -7.69 22.46
C TYR A 29 -7.26 -6.77 21.64
N LEU A 30 -8.21 -6.09 22.29
CA LEU A 30 -9.09 -5.14 21.60
C LEU A 30 -8.31 -3.98 20.96
N GLU A 31 -7.26 -3.50 21.62
CA GLU A 31 -6.44 -2.41 21.09
C GLU A 31 -5.51 -2.88 19.95
N ALA A 32 -4.96 -4.09 20.08
CA ALA A 32 -4.22 -4.75 19.01
C ALA A 32 -5.09 -4.94 17.76
N GLU A 33 -6.34 -5.38 17.92
CA GLU A 33 -7.28 -5.56 16.82
C GLU A 33 -7.52 -4.25 16.06
N LYS A 34 -7.83 -3.15 16.76
CA LYS A 34 -8.00 -1.83 16.13
C LYS A 34 -6.74 -1.39 15.38
N THR A 35 -5.58 -1.58 15.99
CA THR A 35 -4.29 -1.16 15.42
C THR A 35 -4.00 -1.92 14.13
N ILE A 36 -4.15 -3.24 14.15
CA ILE A 36 -3.91 -4.09 12.99
C ILE A 36 -4.91 -3.78 11.86
N ILE A 37 -6.19 -3.61 12.18
CA ILE A 37 -7.21 -3.22 11.19
C ILE A 37 -6.82 -1.89 10.52
N TYR A 38 -6.47 -0.88 11.31
CA TYR A 38 -6.07 0.43 10.80
C TYR A 38 -4.84 0.36 9.88
N ILE A 39 -3.84 -0.44 10.24
CA ILE A 39 -2.64 -0.65 9.42
C ILE A 39 -3.02 -1.33 8.08
N ARG A 40 -3.91 -2.32 8.12
CA ARG A 40 -4.39 -3.03 6.92
C ARG A 40 -5.17 -2.11 5.99
N GLU A 41 -6.04 -1.26 6.52
CA GLU A 41 -6.78 -0.27 5.74
C GLU A 41 -5.83 0.72 5.05
N LYS A 42 -4.87 1.29 5.80
CA LYS A 42 -3.84 2.16 5.21
C LYS A 42 -3.00 1.46 4.16
N ALA A 43 -2.64 0.20 4.36
CA ALA A 43 -1.87 -0.58 3.39
C ALA A 43 -2.67 -0.78 2.10
N LYS A 44 -3.97 -1.08 2.21
CA LYS A 44 -4.88 -1.21 1.07
C LYS A 44 -4.99 0.09 0.28
N GLU A 45 -5.21 1.22 0.95
CA GLU A 45 -5.24 2.54 0.29
C GLU A 45 -3.92 2.85 -0.45
N ARG A 46 -2.78 2.56 0.18
CA ARG A 46 -1.45 2.75 -0.46
C ARG A 46 -1.29 1.84 -1.67
N GLN A 47 -1.75 0.59 -1.59
CA GLN A 47 -1.71 -0.35 -2.71
C GLN A 47 -2.57 0.15 -3.88
N GLU A 48 -3.78 0.63 -3.63
CA GLU A 48 -4.66 1.20 -4.65
C GLU A 48 -4.06 2.45 -5.30
N LYS A 49 -3.51 3.38 -4.50
CA LYS A 49 -2.77 4.55 -5.01
C LYS A 49 -1.58 4.14 -5.89
N SER A 50 -0.83 3.11 -5.49
CA SER A 50 0.29 2.59 -6.27
C SER A 50 -0.17 1.99 -7.60
N LYS A 51 -1.22 1.13 -7.58
CA LYS A 51 -1.83 0.56 -8.78
C LYS A 51 -2.31 1.65 -9.74
N PHE A 52 -2.98 2.68 -9.23
CA PHE A 52 -3.41 3.82 -10.04
C PHE A 52 -2.22 4.56 -10.69
N ARG A 53 -1.18 4.87 -9.91
CA ARG A 53 0.04 5.54 -10.43
C ARG A 53 0.72 4.73 -11.52
N LEU A 54 0.84 3.40 -11.35
CA LEU A 54 1.40 2.50 -12.36
C LEU A 54 0.55 2.49 -13.63
N LYS A 55 -0.78 2.44 -13.51
CA LYS A 55 -1.70 2.50 -14.65
C LYS A 55 -1.55 3.81 -15.44
N ILE A 56 -1.52 4.96 -14.74
CA ILE A 56 -1.30 6.26 -15.38
C ILE A 56 0.07 6.33 -16.07
N LYS A 57 1.13 5.83 -15.41
CA LYS A 57 2.47 5.76 -16.00
C LYS A 57 2.48 4.92 -17.27
N SER A 58 1.77 3.78 -17.27
CA SER A 58 1.62 2.92 -18.45
C SER A 58 0.92 3.63 -19.60
N ILE A 59 -0.22 4.28 -19.34
CA ILE A 59 -0.98 5.03 -20.35
C ILE A 59 -0.14 6.16 -20.93
N LYS A 60 0.55 6.94 -20.08
CA LYS A 60 1.46 8.01 -20.54
C LYS A 60 2.57 7.46 -21.44
N LYS A 61 3.13 6.31 -21.08
CA LYS A 61 4.18 5.65 -21.88
C LYS A 61 3.65 5.24 -23.26
N GLN A 62 2.45 4.68 -23.34
CA GLN A 62 1.80 4.33 -24.60
C GLN A 62 1.57 5.56 -25.48
N LEU A 63 0.99 6.62 -24.91
CA LEU A 63 0.80 7.89 -25.64
C LEU A 63 2.12 8.52 -26.11
N SER A 64 3.18 8.44 -25.30
CA SER A 64 4.50 8.95 -25.71
C SER A 64 5.17 8.07 -26.77
N SER A 65 5.01 6.74 -26.70
CA SER A 65 5.58 5.83 -27.71
C SER A 65 4.86 5.94 -29.05
N ASP A 66 3.55 6.21 -29.04
CA ASP A 66 2.77 6.50 -30.25
C ASP A 66 3.21 7.80 -30.93
N HIS A 67 3.88 8.72 -30.20
CA HIS A 67 4.51 9.92 -30.75
C HIS A 67 5.99 9.75 -31.14
N GLU A 68 6.65 8.67 -30.72
CA GLU A 68 8.06 8.43 -30.99
C GLU A 68 8.28 7.66 -32.31
N SER A 69 7.25 6.96 -32.81
CA SER A 69 7.29 6.22 -34.08
C SER A 69 6.45 6.83 -35.21
N VAL A 70 5.93 8.05 -35.07
CA VAL A 70 5.50 8.77 -36.27
C VAL A 70 6.77 9.26 -36.95
N ASN A 71 7.22 8.50 -37.94
CA ASN A 71 8.20 8.93 -38.94
C ASN A 71 7.58 10.10 -39.72
N ILE A 72 7.49 11.27 -39.08
CA ILE A 72 7.04 12.51 -39.70
C ILE A 72 8.14 12.84 -40.71
N PRO A 73 7.88 12.78 -42.03
CA PRO A 73 8.92 12.87 -43.06
C PRO A 73 9.68 14.20 -43.05
N TYR A 74 9.13 15.21 -42.36
CA TYR A 74 9.64 16.57 -42.31
C TYR A 74 10.07 17.01 -40.90
N ARG A 75 10.29 16.08 -39.94
CA ARG A 75 10.84 16.46 -38.64
C ARG A 75 12.29 16.93 -38.85
N ASN A 76 12.44 18.25 -38.93
CA ASN A 76 13.70 18.92 -39.20
C ASN A 76 14.68 18.58 -38.06
N LYS A 77 15.58 17.62 -38.31
CA LYS A 77 16.66 17.25 -37.40
C LYS A 77 17.73 18.33 -37.53
N ASN A 78 17.52 19.47 -36.89
CA ASN A 78 18.57 20.48 -36.74
C ASN A 78 19.69 19.88 -35.89
N LYS A 79 20.72 19.40 -36.58
CA LYS A 79 22.02 19.06 -36.01
C LYS A 79 22.78 20.38 -35.77
N TYR A 80 23.16 20.62 -34.52
CA TYR A 80 24.31 21.43 -34.15
C TYR A 80 25.09 20.66 -33.09
#